data_AF-A0A2M7PNR7-F1
#
_entry.id   AF-A0A2M7PNR7-F1
#
_cell.length_a   1.000
_cell.length_b   1.000
_cell.length_c   1.000
_cell.angle_alpha   90.00
_cell.angle_beta   90.00
_cell.angle_gamma   90.00
#
_symmetry.space_group_name_H-M   'P 1'
#
loop_
_entity.id
_entity.type
_entity.pdbx_description
1 polymer ?
#
loop_
_entity_poly.entity_id
_entity_poly.type
_entity_poly.pdbx_seq_one_letter_code
_entity_poly.pdbx_strand_id
1 'polypeptide(L)'
;GFKFVEGRDFDRNMGTDDTAAVIINQTAAKQFGWGEEAIGKKINYGMELDRSGGRIMKVIGVVKDYNFNSLHNKIEPIIMFISRQPRFLTTVRYKEGEKNQALEYIEQSWKEFGNKRPFDYKMLSEMQEESYGAEQRISTLFLIIASITLFIALLGLLGLSS
;
A
#
# COMPACT_ATOMS: atom_id res chain seq x y z
N GLY A 1 -8.92 -1.24 -9.70
CA GLY A 1 -9.20 -1.86 -8.39
C GLY A 1 -8.22 -2.97 -8.12
N PHE A 2 -8.39 -3.70 -7.02
CA PHE A 2 -7.64 -4.92 -6.77
C PHE A 2 -7.98 -5.97 -7.84
N LYS A 3 -7.00 -6.82 -8.18
CA LYS A 3 -7.23 -7.97 -9.07
C LYS A 3 -7.51 -9.18 -8.19
N PHE A 4 -8.72 -9.72 -8.27
CA PHE A 4 -9.08 -10.92 -7.54
C PHE A 4 -8.48 -12.15 -8.23
N VAL A 5 -7.88 -13.02 -7.43
CA VAL A 5 -7.48 -14.37 -7.82
C VAL A 5 -8.67 -15.31 -7.61
N GLU A 6 -9.39 -15.12 -6.50
CA GLU A 6 -10.56 -15.93 -6.16
C GLU A 6 -11.54 -15.13 -5.29
N GLY A 7 -12.81 -15.55 -5.28
CA GLY A 7 -13.87 -14.95 -4.48
C GLY A 7 -14.36 -13.63 -5.04
N ARG A 8 -14.75 -12.71 -4.15
CA ARG A 8 -15.39 -11.45 -4.53
C ARG A 8 -14.95 -10.26 -3.68
N ASP A 9 -15.24 -9.07 -4.19
CA ASP A 9 -15.12 -7.82 -3.43
C ASP A 9 -16.30 -7.67 -2.44
N PHE A 10 -16.19 -6.68 -1.56
CA PHE A 10 -17.27 -6.29 -0.64
C PHE A 10 -18.48 -5.75 -1.41
N ASP A 11 -19.67 -6.15 -0.97
CA ASP A 11 -20.94 -5.64 -1.47
C ASP A 11 -21.61 -4.74 -0.42
N ARG A 12 -21.92 -3.50 -0.79
CA ARG A 12 -22.59 -2.52 0.09
C ARG A 12 -24.00 -2.94 0.47
N ASN A 13 -24.66 -3.76 -0.33
CA ASN A 13 -26.02 -4.25 -0.07
C ASN A 13 -26.02 -5.46 0.87
N MET A 14 -24.85 -6.05 1.15
CA MET A 14 -24.72 -7.26 1.96
C MET A 14 -24.23 -6.88 3.36
N GLY A 15 -25.14 -6.68 4.32
CA GLY A 15 -24.81 -6.28 5.70
C GLY A 15 -23.98 -7.28 6.52
N THR A 16 -23.63 -8.43 5.96
CA THR A 16 -22.62 -9.33 6.55
C THR A 16 -21.20 -8.93 6.20
N ASP A 17 -21.00 -8.16 5.14
CA ASP A 17 -19.67 -7.83 4.63
C ASP A 17 -18.95 -6.81 5.50
N ASP A 18 -19.67 -5.82 6.01
CA ASP A 18 -19.15 -4.85 6.97
C ASP A 18 -18.99 -5.43 8.38
N THR A 19 -19.59 -6.60 8.64
CA THR A 19 -19.60 -7.23 9.96
C THR A 19 -18.74 -8.47 10.13
N ALA A 20 -18.54 -9.26 9.08
CA ALA A 20 -17.93 -10.57 9.21
C ALA A 20 -17.16 -11.01 7.97
N ALA A 21 -16.82 -10.11 7.04
CA ALA A 21 -16.06 -10.46 5.85
C ALA A 21 -14.67 -9.81 5.82
N VAL A 22 -13.69 -10.56 5.31
CA VAL A 22 -12.34 -10.08 5.02
C VAL A 22 -11.90 -10.47 3.62
N ILE A 23 -11.05 -9.65 3.04
CA ILE A 23 -10.32 -9.96 1.81
C ILE A 23 -8.84 -10.00 2.16
N ILE A 24 -8.13 -11.02 1.67
CA ILE A 24 -6.69 -11.19 1.93
C ILE A 24 -5.89 -11.19 0.63
N ASN A 25 -4.58 -10.97 0.69
CA ASN A 25 -3.71 -11.18 -0.47
C ASN A 25 -3.19 -12.64 -0.54
N GLN A 26 -2.55 -13.00 -1.67
CA GLN A 26 -1.97 -14.33 -1.87
C GLN A 26 -0.89 -14.64 -0.82
N THR A 27 -0.08 -13.65 -0.44
CA THR A 27 0.92 -13.83 0.60
C THR A 27 0.27 -14.23 1.94
N ALA A 28 -0.81 -13.58 2.36
CA ALA A 28 -1.53 -13.96 3.58
C ALA A 28 -2.12 -15.38 3.48
N ALA A 29 -2.76 -15.73 2.37
CA ALA A 29 -3.28 -17.08 2.15
C ALA A 29 -2.19 -18.15 2.29
N LYS A 30 -1.00 -17.88 1.75
CA LYS A 30 0.16 -18.76 1.86
C LYS A 30 0.71 -18.83 3.28
N GLN A 31 0.86 -17.71 3.97
CA GLN A 31 1.41 -17.66 5.32
C GLN A 31 0.49 -18.28 6.37
N PHE A 32 -0.83 -18.19 6.20
CA PHE A 32 -1.80 -18.91 7.02
C PHE A 32 -1.84 -20.42 6.73
N GLY A 33 -1.10 -20.90 5.72
CA GLY A 33 -1.09 -22.30 5.31
C GLY A 33 -2.37 -22.74 4.58
N TRP A 34 -3.17 -21.80 4.08
CA TRP A 34 -4.43 -22.09 3.38
C TRP A 34 -4.25 -22.21 1.86
N GLY A 35 -3.34 -21.42 1.29
CA GLY A 35 -3.10 -21.42 -0.15
C GLY A 35 -4.39 -21.15 -0.93
N GLU A 36 -4.74 -22.07 -1.84
CA GLU A 36 -5.94 -21.99 -2.67
C GLU A 36 -7.24 -22.25 -1.88
N GLU A 37 -7.18 -22.87 -0.70
CA GLU A 37 -8.37 -23.10 0.13
C GLU A 37 -8.74 -21.92 1.03
N ALA A 38 -8.17 -20.73 0.79
CA ALA A 38 -8.35 -19.60 1.70
C ALA A 38 -9.80 -19.11 1.80
N ILE A 39 -10.59 -19.24 0.73
CA ILE A 39 -11.99 -18.81 0.73
C ILE A 39 -12.79 -19.57 1.79
N GLY A 40 -13.50 -18.82 2.61
CA GLY A 40 -14.35 -19.35 3.67
C GLY A 40 -13.65 -19.72 4.98
N LYS A 41 -12.33 -19.69 5.02
CA LYS A 41 -11.58 -19.79 6.29
C LYS A 41 -11.89 -18.58 7.17
N LYS A 42 -11.71 -18.74 8.49
CA LYS A 42 -12.08 -17.73 9.49
C LYS A 42 -10.83 -17.17 10.16
N ILE A 43 -10.77 -15.86 10.26
CA ILE A 43 -9.76 -15.10 11.00
C ILE A 43 -10.43 -14.55 12.26
N ASN A 44 -9.82 -14.77 13.42
CA ASN A 44 -10.24 -14.09 14.64
C ASN A 44 -9.50 -12.75 14.74
N TYR A 45 -10.20 -11.66 14.45
CA TYR A 45 -9.65 -10.31 14.46
C TYR A 45 -10.07 -9.61 15.77
N GLY A 46 -9.11 -9.30 16.64
CA GLY A 46 -9.33 -8.58 17.89
C GLY A 46 -9.34 -9.44 19.15
N MET A 47 -8.25 -10.14 19.47
CA MET A 47 -8.13 -10.70 20.83
C MET A 47 -7.76 -9.59 21.81
N GLU A 48 -8.72 -9.17 22.64
CA GLU A 48 -8.40 -8.70 23.98
C GLU A 48 -7.86 -9.87 24.81
N LEU A 49 -7.01 -9.58 25.79
CA LEU A 49 -6.26 -10.57 26.60
C LEU A 49 -7.18 -11.56 27.36
N ASP A 50 -8.47 -11.26 27.47
CA ASP A 50 -9.49 -12.07 28.15
C ASP A 50 -10.34 -12.95 27.20
N ARG A 51 -10.05 -12.94 25.89
CA ARG A 51 -10.78 -13.66 24.83
C ARG A 51 -12.25 -13.27 24.65
N SER A 52 -12.71 -12.14 25.21
CA SER A 52 -14.13 -11.76 25.14
C SER A 52 -14.49 -10.89 23.93
N GLY A 53 -13.51 -10.32 23.21
CA GLY A 53 -13.74 -9.24 22.22
C GLY A 53 -13.45 -9.54 20.73
N GLY A 54 -13.23 -10.80 20.34
CA GLY A 54 -12.82 -11.14 18.97
C GLY A 54 -13.95 -11.13 17.93
N ARG A 55 -13.79 -10.41 16.83
CA ARG A 55 -14.65 -10.54 15.65
C ARG A 55 -14.14 -11.69 14.78
N ILE A 56 -14.95 -12.75 14.66
CA ILE A 56 -14.68 -13.83 13.70
C ILE A 56 -15.09 -13.36 12.30
N MET A 57 -14.12 -13.24 11.40
CA MET A 57 -14.33 -12.79 10.04
C MET A 57 -14.00 -13.89 9.04
N LYS A 58 -14.84 -14.06 8.03
CA LYS A 58 -14.72 -15.05 6.96
C LYS A 58 -14.00 -14.45 5.76
N VAL A 59 -13.03 -15.16 5.22
CA VAL A 59 -12.40 -14.78 3.94
C VAL A 59 -13.40 -14.93 2.80
N ILE A 60 -13.70 -13.83 2.11
CA ILE A 60 -14.62 -13.78 0.98
C ILE A 60 -13.92 -13.56 -0.37
N GLY A 61 -12.64 -13.17 -0.34
CA GLY A 61 -11.86 -12.90 -1.53
C GLY A 61 -10.36 -13.00 -1.28
N VAL A 62 -9.63 -13.44 -2.30
CA VAL A 62 -8.18 -13.42 -2.35
C VAL A 62 -7.76 -12.53 -3.50
N VAL A 63 -6.97 -11.50 -3.22
CA VAL A 63 -6.43 -10.58 -4.23
C VAL A 63 -5.00 -10.93 -4.57
N LYS A 64 -4.60 -10.61 -5.81
CA LYS A 64 -3.22 -10.73 -6.26
C LYS A 64 -2.32 -9.84 -5.41
N ASP A 65 -1.14 -10.35 -5.09
CA ASP A 65 -0.12 -9.58 -4.40
C ASP A 65 0.23 -8.29 -5.17
N TYR A 66 0.33 -7.19 -4.43
CA TYR A 66 0.73 -5.88 -4.93
C TYR A 66 1.66 -5.21 -3.91
N ASN A 67 2.56 -4.37 -4.41
CA ASN A 67 3.46 -3.62 -3.55
C ASN A 67 2.71 -2.44 -2.95
N PHE A 68 2.33 -2.55 -1.68
CA PHE A 68 1.68 -1.49 -0.91
C PHE A 68 2.66 -0.67 -0.07
N ASN A 69 3.87 -1.19 0.13
CA ASN A 69 5.00 -0.55 0.81
C ASN A 69 6.15 -0.35 -0.21
N SER A 70 7.32 0.09 0.28
CA SER A 70 8.51 0.22 -0.55
C SER A 70 8.81 -1.07 -1.31
N LEU A 71 9.23 -0.96 -2.58
CA LEU A 71 9.68 -2.08 -3.42
C LEU A 71 10.82 -2.91 -2.80
N HIS A 72 11.51 -2.37 -1.80
CA HIS A 72 12.56 -3.06 -1.04
C HIS A 72 12.01 -4.08 -0.05
N ASN A 73 10.75 -3.93 0.36
CA ASN A 73 10.13 -4.84 1.30
C ASN A 73 9.51 -6.02 0.55
N LYS A 74 9.69 -7.22 1.11
CA LYS A 74 8.90 -8.37 0.67
C LYS A 74 7.42 -8.03 0.83
N ILE A 75 6.59 -8.54 -0.07
CA ILE A 75 5.15 -8.39 0.05
C ILE A 75 4.73 -9.06 1.36
N GLU A 76 4.07 -8.30 2.22
CA GLU A 76 3.61 -8.75 3.53
C GLU A 76 2.17 -9.28 3.45
N PRO A 77 1.73 -10.11 4.42
CA PRO A 77 0.34 -10.55 4.49
C PRO A 77 -0.58 -9.37 4.79
N ILE A 78 -1.64 -9.21 3.99
CA ILE A 78 -2.64 -8.14 4.15
C ILE A 78 -3.99 -8.75 4.47
N ILE A 79 -4.68 -8.17 5.44
CA ILE A 79 -6.10 -8.42 5.73
C ILE A 79 -6.85 -7.10 5.58
N MET A 80 -7.83 -7.07 4.68
CA MET A 80 -8.70 -5.93 4.43
C MET A 80 -10.09 -6.22 4.98
N PHE A 81 -10.67 -5.25 5.65
CA PHE A 81 -12.04 -5.26 6.16
C PHE A 81 -12.63 -3.86 6.15
N ILE A 82 -13.96 -3.78 6.16
CA ILE A 82 -14.66 -2.51 6.31
C ILE A 82 -14.68 -2.14 7.80
N SER A 83 -14.04 -1.02 8.15
CA SER A 83 -14.13 -0.46 9.48
C SER A 83 -15.41 0.37 9.62
N ARG A 84 -16.15 0.17 10.72
CA ARG A 84 -17.31 1.00 11.08
C ARG A 84 -16.91 2.27 11.84
N GLN A 85 -15.65 2.36 12.28
CA GLN A 85 -15.13 3.54 12.94
C GLN A 85 -14.65 4.58 11.90
N PRO A 86 -14.95 5.86 12.10
CA PRO A 86 -14.47 6.92 11.21
C PRO A 86 -12.95 6.90 11.17
N ARG A 87 -12.39 6.87 9.95
CA ARG A 87 -10.94 6.94 9.74
C ARG A 87 -10.50 8.36 9.48
N PHE A 88 -9.31 8.70 9.95
CA PHE A 88 -8.72 10.04 9.81
C PHE A 88 -8.18 10.33 8.41
N LEU A 89 -8.02 9.31 7.56
CA LEU A 89 -7.41 9.42 6.23
C LEU A 89 -8.32 8.82 5.17
N THR A 90 -8.47 9.54 4.06
CA THR A 90 -9.19 9.11 2.87
C THR A 90 -8.25 9.18 1.68
N THR A 91 -8.13 8.08 0.94
CA THR A 91 -7.36 8.05 -0.30
C THR A 91 -8.30 8.28 -1.48
N VAL A 92 -7.98 9.25 -2.32
CA VAL A 92 -8.76 9.55 -3.53
C VAL A 92 -7.91 9.27 -4.75
N ARG A 93 -8.51 8.61 -5.75
CA ARG A 93 -7.92 8.41 -7.07
C ARG A 93 -8.67 9.29 -8.07
N TYR A 94 -7.93 10.11 -8.79
CA TYR A 94 -8.43 10.94 -9.87
C TYR A 94 -7.85 10.47 -11.21
N LYS A 95 -8.43 10.92 -12.31
CA LYS A 95 -7.98 10.57 -13.66
C LYS A 95 -6.75 11.38 -14.03
N GLU A 96 -5.86 10.80 -14.81
CA GLU A 96 -4.63 11.46 -15.25
C GLU A 96 -4.94 12.77 -15.99
N GLY A 97 -4.16 13.83 -15.70
CA GLY A 97 -4.38 15.18 -16.22
C GLY A 97 -5.44 16.01 -15.49
N GLU A 98 -6.29 15.40 -14.65
CA GLU A 98 -7.41 16.10 -13.98
C GLU A 98 -7.10 16.46 -12.51
N LYS A 99 -5.82 16.54 -12.13
CA LYS A 99 -5.38 16.81 -10.74
C LYS A 99 -6.04 18.05 -10.15
N ASN A 100 -5.93 19.19 -10.83
CA ASN A 100 -6.39 20.47 -10.28
C ASN A 100 -7.92 20.50 -10.14
N GLN A 101 -8.64 19.97 -11.14
CA GLN A 101 -10.10 19.87 -11.11
C GLN A 101 -10.58 18.95 -9.97
N ALA A 102 -9.90 17.82 -9.76
CA ALA A 102 -10.21 16.92 -8.66
C ALA A 102 -9.94 17.58 -7.30
N LEU A 103 -8.83 18.29 -7.14
CA LEU A 103 -8.51 19.00 -5.90
C LEU A 103 -9.55 20.08 -5.57
N GLU A 104 -9.92 20.89 -6.56
CA GLU A 104 -10.93 21.94 -6.39
C GLU A 104 -12.29 21.36 -5.98
N TYR A 105 -12.72 20.28 -6.65
CA TYR A 105 -13.95 19.57 -6.32
C TYR A 105 -13.95 18.99 -4.90
N ILE A 106 -12.83 18.37 -4.49
CA ILE A 106 -12.69 17.78 -3.15
C ILE A 106 -12.68 18.88 -2.09
N GLU A 107 -11.96 19.98 -2.33
CA GLU A 107 -11.90 21.12 -1.40
C GLU A 107 -13.27 21.77 -1.22
N GLN A 108 -14.01 21.97 -2.31
CA GLN A 108 -15.39 22.49 -2.25
C GLN A 108 -16.29 21.55 -1.45
N SER A 109 -16.26 20.25 -1.76
CA SER A 109 -17.04 19.25 -1.03
C SER A 109 -16.69 19.25 0.46
N TRP A 110 -15.40 19.35 0.81
CA TRP A 110 -14.93 19.42 2.19
C TRP A 110 -15.48 20.62 2.96
N LYS A 111 -15.57 21.79 2.31
CA LYS A 111 -16.17 23.00 2.88
C LYS A 111 -17.68 22.84 3.08
N GLU A 112 -18.38 22.23 2.12
CA GLU A 112 -19.82 21.98 2.18
C GLU A 112 -20.21 21.01 3.30
N PHE A 113 -19.36 20.01 3.60
CA PHE A 113 -19.56 19.12 4.75
C PHE A 113 -19.44 19.81 6.12
N GLY A 114 -19.11 21.11 6.16
CA GLY A 114 -19.10 21.91 7.39
C GLY A 114 -17.94 21.57 8.33
N ASN A 115 -16.86 20.97 7.81
CA ASN A 115 -15.74 20.59 8.64
C ASN A 115 -14.93 21.84 9.05
N LYS A 116 -14.79 22.06 10.35
CA LYS A 116 -14.01 23.19 10.90
C LYS A 116 -12.49 23.05 10.70
N ARG A 117 -12.03 21.90 10.20
CA ARG A 117 -10.62 21.63 9.94
C ARG A 117 -10.23 22.09 8.54
N PRO A 118 -9.06 22.74 8.37
CA PRO A 118 -8.55 23.08 7.04
C PRO A 118 -8.41 21.82 6.19
N PHE A 119 -8.64 21.96 4.89
CA PHE A 119 -8.41 20.89 3.92
C PHE A 119 -6.90 20.65 3.84
N ASP A 120 -6.47 19.46 4.25
CA ASP A 120 -5.08 19.02 4.23
C ASP A 120 -4.98 17.75 3.40
N TYR A 121 -3.98 17.69 2.51
CA TYR A 121 -3.74 16.57 1.62
C TYR A 121 -2.25 16.39 1.37
N LYS A 122 -1.87 15.16 1.06
CA LYS A 122 -0.52 14.82 0.61
C LYS A 122 -0.61 14.04 -0.70
N MET A 123 0.21 14.40 -1.67
CA MET A 123 0.28 13.65 -2.92
C MET A 123 1.08 12.36 -2.72
N LEU A 124 0.68 11.30 -3.41
CA LEU A 124 1.43 10.05 -3.38
C LEU A 124 2.87 10.22 -3.89
N SER A 125 3.09 11.11 -4.86
CA SER A 125 4.42 11.44 -5.38
C SER A 125 5.32 12.09 -4.32
N GLU A 126 4.77 12.98 -3.50
CA GLU A 126 5.51 13.62 -2.40
C GLU A 126 5.89 12.59 -1.32
N MET A 127 4.98 11.67 -1.00
CA MET A 127 5.27 10.56 -0.07
C MET A 127 6.34 9.61 -0.62
N GLN A 128 6.37 9.39 -1.94
CA GLN A 128 7.42 8.60 -2.60
C GLN A 128 8.76 9.32 -2.54
N GLU A 129 8.82 10.62 -2.84
CA GLU A 129 10.06 11.41 -2.72
C GLU A 129 10.60 11.44 -1.29
N GLU A 130 9.73 11.59 -0.28
CA GLU A 130 10.13 11.50 1.13
C GLU A 130 10.74 10.12 1.46
N SER A 131 10.18 9.04 0.91
CA SER A 131 10.63 7.67 1.17
C SER A 131 11.89 7.27 0.39
N TYR A 132 12.08 7.80 -0.82
CA TYR A 132 13.13 7.37 -1.77
C TYR A 132 14.21 8.42 -2.04
N GLY A 133 14.02 9.67 -1.62
CA GLY A 133 14.95 10.76 -1.94
C GLY A 133 16.37 10.55 -1.38
N ALA A 134 16.49 9.87 -0.24
CA ALA A 134 17.80 9.52 0.33
C ALA A 134 18.54 8.47 -0.53
N GLU A 135 17.82 7.46 -1.03
CA GLU A 135 18.39 6.41 -1.89
C GLU A 135 18.88 6.98 -3.23
N GLN A 136 18.10 7.90 -3.82
CA GLN A 136 18.46 8.50 -5.10
C GLN A 136 19.73 9.37 -4.99
N ARG A 137 19.94 10.04 -3.85
CA ARG A 137 21.18 10.77 -3.55
C ARG A 137 22.36 9.83 -3.38
N ILE A 138 22.19 8.72 -2.65
CA ILE A 138 23.22 7.70 -2.47
C ILE A 138 23.62 7.08 -3.82
N SER A 139 22.65 6.70 -4.65
CA SER A 139 22.89 6.16 -5.99
C SER A 139 23.71 7.12 -6.86
N THR A 140 23.38 8.41 -6.82
CA THR A 140 24.12 9.46 -7.55
C THR A 140 25.58 9.54 -7.10
N LEU A 141 25.83 9.52 -5.78
CA LEU A 141 27.19 9.55 -5.23
C LEU A 141 28.01 8.31 -5.63
N PHE A 142 27.40 7.12 -5.56
CA PHE A 142 28.05 5.88 -6.02
C PHE A 142 28.45 5.96 -7.49
N LEU A 143 27.60 6.53 -8.34
CA LEU A 143 27.85 6.63 -9.78
C LEU A 143 29.00 7.60 -10.08
N ILE A 144 29.09 8.70 -9.34
CA ILE A 144 30.23 9.64 -9.40
C ILE A 144 31.52 8.94 -8.99
N ILE A 145 31.53 8.26 -7.84
CA ILE A 145 32.73 7.57 -7.34
C ILE A 145 33.15 6.47 -8.32
N ALA A 146 32.23 5.64 -8.78
CA ALA A 146 32.51 4.58 -9.76
C ALA A 146 33.12 5.14 -11.05
N SER A 147 32.61 6.27 -11.54
CA SER A 147 33.14 6.94 -12.73
C SER A 147 34.58 7.43 -12.51
N ILE A 148 34.86 8.03 -11.35
CA ILE A 148 36.22 8.48 -10.98
C ILE A 148 37.17 7.28 -10.86
N THR A 149 36.75 6.21 -10.16
CA THR A 149 37.55 5.00 -10.00
C THR A 149 37.86 4.34 -11.33
N LEU A 150 36.88 4.25 -12.23
CA LEU A 150 37.08 3.72 -13.58
C LEU A 150 38.11 4.55 -14.36
N PHE A 151 38.02 5.89 -14.28
CA PHE A 151 38.96 6.78 -14.94
C PHE A 151 40.40 6.61 -14.41
N ILE A 152 40.57 6.54 -13.09
CA ILE A 152 41.88 6.31 -12.45
C ILE A 152 42.44 4.94 -12.83
N ALA A 153 41.61 3.89 -12.86
CA ALA A 153 42.04 2.55 -13.24
C ALA A 153 42.54 2.50 -14.70
N LEU A 154 41.87 3.20 -15.62
CA LEU A 154 42.30 3.32 -17.01
C LEU A 154 43.64 4.05 -17.14
N LEU A 155 43.86 5.12 -16.36
CA LEU A 155 45.16 5.80 -16.31
C LEU A 155 46.27 4.90 -15.76
N GLY A 156 46.00 4.13 -14.70
CA GLY A 156 46.95 3.18 -14.13
C GLY A 156 47.33 2.08 -15.11
N LEU A 157 46.37 1.56 -15.88
CA LEU A 157 46.61 0.55 -16.91
C LEU A 157 47.48 1.10 -18.06
N LEU A 158 47.23 2.34 -18.49
CA LEU A 158 48.06 3.01 -19.51
C LEU A 158 49.50 3.24 -19.02
N GLY A 159 49.68 3.62 -17.76
CA GLY A 159 50.99 3.82 -17.14
C GLY A 159 51.80 2.53 -16.95
N LEU A 160 51.15 1.38 -16.87
CA LEU A 160 51.79 0.05 -16.83
C LEU A 160 52.11 -0.53 -18.22
N SER A 161 51.44 -0.01 -19.26
CA SER A 161 51.59 -0.45 -20.66
C SER A 161 52.62 0.37 -21.45
N SER A 162 53.33 1.30 -20.80
CA SER A 162 54.43 2.09 -21.37
C SER A 162 55.74 1.74 -20.68
#